data_AF-A0A101CPJ9-F1
#
_entry.id   AF-A0A101CPJ9-F1
#
_cell.length_a   1.000
_cell.length_b   1.000
_cell.length_c   1.000
_cell.angle_alpha   90.00
_cell.angle_beta   90.00
_cell.angle_gamma   90.00
#
_symmetry.space_group_name_H-M   'P 1'
#
loop_
_entity.id
_entity.type
_entity.pdbx_description
1 polymer ?
#
loop_
_entity_poly.entity_id
_entity_poly.type
_entity_poly.pdbx_seq_one_letter_code
_entity_poly.pdbx_strand_id
1 'polypeptide(L)'
;MRKILYITILILLFINCNNSDKSTGILKNETTIEYNDSGVSKKEQKEYELKSILGKWAWQSEDKSQQFTIDFIKFSNDSVYAKYCSVYNNGAKLDCDFDETIINIRGVIENEKKLKVKFNSFFNAKNGLAEIIITENKELKWKIIDSPKGEFYAPSECILKPKVLLKVTGDNRVNLPFDFEEKNKLANSEKKKYLELYPQIMGDKLFQIKKIISENTEDNPDEIYQINNGNLGFDSFIYCTYGDSDSQTLINVKNNKIIANEALGYAMPENKTYQSFVINKDLTINIYDIDYNSRLKKILEKYQIKQDGSIAKIK
;
A
#
# COMPACT_ATOMS: atom_id res chain seq x y z
N MET A 1 -45.87 -21.41 -27.47
CA MET A 1 -46.53 -20.39 -26.63
C MET A 1 -45.77 -20.19 -25.33
N ARG A 2 -44.95 -19.14 -25.24
CA ARG A 2 -44.69 -18.34 -24.02
C ARG A 2 -43.96 -17.08 -24.48
N LYS A 3 -44.46 -15.94 -24.01
CA LYS A 3 -44.35 -14.61 -24.63
C LYS A 3 -43.01 -13.96 -24.31
N ILE A 4 -42.41 -13.38 -25.34
CA ILE A 4 -41.24 -12.49 -25.29
C ILE A 4 -41.73 -11.13 -24.75
N LEU A 5 -41.11 -10.63 -23.69
CA LEU A 5 -41.34 -9.29 -23.16
C LEU A 5 -40.23 -8.37 -23.70
N TYR A 6 -40.58 -7.56 -24.70
CA TYR A 6 -39.75 -6.47 -25.18
C TYR A 6 -39.88 -5.28 -24.23
N ILE A 7 -38.76 -4.82 -23.65
CA ILE A 7 -38.68 -3.53 -22.99
C ILE A 7 -37.88 -2.59 -23.90
N THR A 8 -38.61 -1.71 -24.57
CA THR A 8 -38.10 -0.54 -25.28
C THR A 8 -37.72 0.54 -24.27
N ILE A 9 -36.45 0.95 -24.24
CA ILE A 9 -36.01 2.16 -23.53
C ILE A 9 -35.74 3.27 -24.54
N LEU A 10 -36.40 4.39 -24.27
CA LEU A 10 -36.53 5.61 -25.04
C LEU A 10 -35.19 6.38 -25.08
N ILE A 11 -34.72 6.72 -26.28
CA ILE A 11 -33.61 7.64 -26.52
C ILE A 11 -34.17 9.07 -26.47
N LEU A 12 -33.72 9.88 -25.52
CA LEU A 12 -33.95 11.34 -25.53
C LEU A 12 -32.71 12.04 -26.07
N LEU A 13 -32.81 12.46 -27.33
CA LEU A 13 -31.92 13.42 -27.98
C LEU A 13 -32.28 14.83 -27.49
N PHE A 14 -31.37 15.52 -26.82
CA PHE A 14 -31.46 16.97 -26.70
C PHE A 14 -30.68 17.62 -27.83
N ILE A 15 -31.43 18.43 -28.57
CA ILE A 15 -31.05 19.17 -29.77
C ILE A 15 -30.19 20.38 -29.40
N ASN A 16 -29.19 20.56 -30.24
CA ASN A 16 -28.28 21.67 -30.41
C ASN A 16 -29.03 23.01 -30.63
N CYS A 17 -28.71 24.05 -29.87
CA CYS A 17 -29.08 25.43 -30.20
C CYS A 17 -27.85 26.19 -30.71
N ASN A 18 -27.65 26.19 -32.03
CA ASN A 18 -26.86 27.19 -32.73
C ASN A 18 -27.78 28.38 -33.02
N ASN A 19 -27.44 29.56 -32.51
CA ASN A 19 -27.83 30.82 -33.16
C ASN A 19 -26.59 31.69 -33.32
N SER A 20 -26.26 31.90 -34.59
CA SER A 20 -25.30 32.87 -35.08
C SER A 20 -25.97 34.23 -35.22
N ASP A 21 -25.32 35.30 -34.76
CA ASP A 21 -25.47 36.63 -35.34
C ASP A 21 -24.13 37.36 -35.37
N LYS A 22 -23.92 38.10 -36.47
CA LYS A 22 -22.66 38.71 -36.92
C LYS A 22 -22.58 40.20 -36.55
N SER A 23 -21.31 40.67 -36.47
CA SER A 23 -20.78 42.03 -36.73
C SER A 23 -21.06 43.07 -35.63
N THR A 24 -20.17 44.00 -35.23
CA THR A 24 -19.04 44.73 -35.86
C THR A 24 -18.04 45.17 -34.77
N GLY A 25 -16.77 45.43 -35.12
CA GLY A 25 -15.67 45.63 -34.16
C GLY A 25 -15.38 47.05 -33.65
N ILE A 26 -14.40 47.14 -32.73
CA ILE A 26 -13.14 47.95 -32.76
C ILE A 26 -12.47 47.95 -31.37
N LEU A 27 -11.18 47.57 -31.37
CA LEU A 27 -10.03 47.80 -30.47
C LEU A 27 -10.10 48.03 -28.94
N LYS A 28 -9.13 47.35 -28.29
CA LYS A 28 -8.29 47.71 -27.12
C LYS A 28 -8.81 47.43 -25.70
N ASN A 29 -8.31 46.35 -25.07
CA ASN A 29 -7.20 46.41 -24.09
C ASN A 29 -6.95 45.04 -23.43
N GLU A 30 -5.70 44.85 -23.02
CA GLU A 30 -5.11 43.66 -22.38
C GLU A 30 -5.82 43.25 -21.09
N THR A 31 -6.04 41.95 -20.89
CA THR A 31 -5.82 41.31 -19.58
C THR A 31 -5.63 39.80 -19.77
N THR A 32 -4.44 39.33 -19.44
CA THR A 32 -4.12 37.93 -19.17
C THR A 32 -5.01 37.41 -18.05
N ILE A 33 -5.85 36.42 -18.33
CA ILE A 33 -6.57 35.66 -17.30
C ILE A 33 -5.69 34.45 -16.95
N GLU A 34 -5.00 34.57 -15.83
CA GLU A 34 -4.45 33.44 -15.09
C GLU A 34 -5.60 32.59 -14.56
N TYR A 35 -5.66 31.33 -14.99
CA TYR A 35 -6.55 30.33 -14.41
C TYR A 35 -5.98 29.90 -13.05
N ASN A 36 -6.41 30.57 -11.99
CA ASN A 36 -6.29 30.06 -10.63
C ASN A 36 -7.35 28.97 -10.39
N ASP A 37 -6.99 27.71 -10.59
CA ASP A 37 -7.75 26.57 -10.07
C ASP A 37 -7.34 26.30 -8.61
N SER A 38 -7.75 27.20 -7.72
CA SER A 38 -7.71 26.98 -6.28
C SER A 38 -9.11 26.59 -5.80
N GLY A 39 -9.46 25.32 -6.00
CA GLY A 39 -10.77 24.77 -5.64
C GLY A 39 -10.73 23.37 -5.02
N VAL A 40 -9.57 22.84 -4.64
CA VAL A 40 -9.52 21.64 -3.78
C VAL A 40 -9.87 22.08 -2.36
N SER A 41 -10.90 21.47 -1.79
CA SER A 41 -11.43 21.91 -0.49
C SER A 41 -10.35 21.77 0.60
N LYS A 42 -10.22 22.79 1.46
CA LYS A 42 -9.33 22.74 2.65
C LYS A 42 -9.61 21.54 3.58
N LYS A 43 -10.74 20.85 3.42
CA LYS A 43 -11.12 19.64 4.16
C LYS A 43 -10.46 18.39 3.58
N GLU A 44 -10.36 18.28 2.26
CA GLU A 44 -9.65 17.17 1.57
C GLU A 44 -8.14 17.27 1.72
N GLN A 45 -7.55 18.47 1.70
CA GLN A 45 -6.13 18.65 1.97
C GLN A 45 -5.74 18.32 3.42
N LYS A 46 -6.61 18.62 4.39
CA LYS A 46 -6.40 18.29 5.82
C LYS A 46 -6.35 16.80 6.10
N GLU A 47 -7.11 16.01 5.34
CA GLU A 47 -7.15 14.56 5.46
C GLU A 47 -5.93 13.87 4.81
N TYR A 48 -5.29 14.54 3.84
CA TYR A 48 -4.18 13.98 3.05
C TYR A 48 -2.85 13.92 3.83
N GLU A 49 -2.51 14.92 4.63
CA GLU A 49 -1.24 14.95 5.37
C GLU A 49 -1.18 13.92 6.51
N LEU A 50 -2.28 13.71 7.24
CA LEU A 50 -2.33 12.69 8.31
C LEU A 50 -2.44 11.28 7.77
N LYS A 51 -3.16 11.06 6.65
CA LYS A 51 -3.15 9.75 5.99
C LYS A 51 -1.76 9.36 5.47
N SER A 52 -0.87 10.33 5.23
CA SER A 52 0.50 10.07 4.80
C SER A 52 1.37 9.39 5.87
N ILE A 53 0.95 9.39 7.14
CA ILE A 53 1.72 8.77 8.23
C ILE A 53 1.38 7.29 8.45
N LEU A 54 0.46 6.72 7.66
CA LEU A 54 0.18 5.29 7.66
C LEU A 54 1.46 4.46 7.52
N GLY A 55 1.51 3.32 8.22
CA GLY A 55 2.65 2.41 8.25
C GLY A 55 3.58 2.57 9.45
N LYS A 56 4.76 1.95 9.35
CA LYS A 56 5.69 1.74 10.47
C LYS A 56 6.68 2.89 10.62
N TRP A 57 6.85 3.32 11.86
CA TRP A 57 7.79 4.34 12.31
C TRP A 57 8.65 3.78 13.43
N ALA A 58 9.90 4.23 13.52
CA ALA A 58 10.87 3.69 14.46
C ALA A 58 11.77 4.77 15.06
N TRP A 59 12.15 4.52 16.31
CA TRP A 59 13.16 5.23 17.05
C TRP A 59 14.06 4.21 17.75
N GLN A 60 15.32 4.58 17.92
CA GLN A 60 16.31 3.83 18.69
C GLN A 60 17.05 4.83 19.59
N SER A 61 17.28 4.47 20.84
CA SER A 61 18.09 5.27 21.76
C SER A 61 19.54 5.35 21.29
N GLU A 62 20.27 6.38 21.70
CA GLU A 62 21.66 6.60 21.28
C GLU A 62 22.58 5.42 21.64
N ASP A 63 22.37 4.85 22.83
CA ASP A 63 23.07 3.66 23.33
C ASP A 63 22.54 2.34 22.73
N LYS A 64 21.51 2.41 21.87
CA LYS A 64 20.82 1.28 21.23
C LYS A 64 20.12 0.31 22.17
N SER A 65 20.08 0.61 23.47
CA SER A 65 19.48 -0.26 24.49
C SER A 65 17.95 -0.28 24.43
N GLN A 66 17.34 0.71 23.76
CA GLN A 66 15.90 0.82 23.60
C GLN A 66 15.52 1.02 22.13
N GLN A 67 14.40 0.42 21.74
CA GLN A 67 13.78 0.65 20.44
C GLN A 67 12.29 0.85 20.63
N PHE A 68 11.72 1.81 19.92
CA PHE A 68 10.30 2.09 19.96
C PHE A 68 9.77 2.16 18.54
N THR A 69 8.65 1.49 18.29
CA THR A 69 8.01 1.48 16.98
C THR A 69 6.53 1.73 17.10
N ILE A 70 5.97 2.47 16.14
CA ILE A 70 4.53 2.67 15.98
C ILE A 70 4.16 2.26 14.57
N ASP A 71 3.10 1.46 14.43
CA ASP A 71 2.48 1.10 13.17
C ASP A 71 1.08 1.72 13.09
N PHE A 72 0.92 2.70 12.20
CA PHE A 72 -0.37 3.32 11.93
C PHE A 72 -1.14 2.47 10.93
N ILE A 73 -2.16 1.77 11.42
CA ILE A 73 -2.88 0.73 10.68
C ILE A 73 -4.04 1.33 9.89
N LYS A 74 -4.83 2.20 10.53
CA LYS A 74 -6.04 2.76 9.91
C LYS A 74 -6.36 4.15 10.42
N PHE A 75 -6.79 5.01 9.50
CA PHE A 75 -7.56 6.23 9.78
C PHE A 75 -9.02 6.02 9.37
N SER A 76 -9.95 6.44 10.21
CA SER A 76 -11.39 6.34 9.95
C SER A 76 -12.08 7.57 10.50
N ASN A 77 -12.58 8.44 9.62
CA ASN A 77 -13.06 9.77 9.99
C ASN A 77 -11.97 10.51 10.79
N ASP A 78 -12.27 10.92 12.02
CA ASP A 78 -11.34 11.61 12.92
C ASP A 78 -10.59 10.67 13.88
N SER A 79 -10.70 9.34 13.69
CA SER A 79 -10.07 8.33 14.54
C SER A 79 -8.84 7.71 13.89
N VAL A 80 -7.81 7.46 14.70
CA VAL A 80 -6.61 6.72 14.31
C VAL A 80 -6.48 5.45 15.15
N TYR A 81 -6.12 4.35 14.47
CA TYR A 81 -5.86 3.05 15.07
C TYR A 81 -4.45 2.64 14.74
N ALA A 82 -3.67 2.37 15.77
CA ALA A 82 -2.26 2.04 15.65
C ALA A 82 -1.85 1.00 16.69
N LYS A 83 -0.66 0.46 16.49
CA LYS A 83 0.00 -0.44 17.43
C LYS A 83 1.38 0.11 17.75
N TYR A 84 1.84 0.01 18.99
CA TYR A 84 3.24 0.20 19.32
C TYR A 84 3.89 -1.07 19.83
N CYS A 85 5.20 -1.15 19.62
CA CYS A 85 6.07 -2.10 20.26
C CYS A 85 7.31 -1.39 20.82
N SER A 86 7.66 -1.70 22.07
CA SER A 86 8.88 -1.21 22.71
C SER A 86 9.78 -2.37 23.13
N VAL A 87 11.06 -2.26 22.78
CA VAL A 87 12.14 -3.14 23.21
C VAL A 87 12.97 -2.34 24.19
N TYR A 88 13.16 -2.85 25.41
CA TYR A 88 13.90 -2.15 26.46
C TYR A 88 15.01 -3.03 27.03
N ASN A 89 16.10 -2.40 27.43
CA ASN A 89 17.30 -3.03 27.97
C ASN A 89 17.82 -4.18 27.08
N ASN A 90 18.12 -3.87 25.82
CA ASN A 90 18.64 -4.81 24.83
C ASN A 90 17.76 -6.05 24.61
N GLY A 91 16.44 -5.91 24.77
CA GLY A 91 15.48 -7.00 24.59
C GLY A 91 15.16 -7.79 25.85
N ALA A 92 15.73 -7.44 27.01
CA ALA A 92 15.34 -8.04 28.28
C ALA A 92 13.86 -7.79 28.64
N LYS A 93 13.27 -6.72 28.09
CA LYS A 93 11.85 -6.38 28.23
C LYS A 93 11.28 -6.08 26.85
N LEU A 94 10.13 -6.68 26.55
CA LEU A 94 9.43 -6.53 25.26
C LEU A 94 7.97 -6.19 25.52
N ASP A 95 7.63 -4.92 25.37
CA ASP A 95 6.26 -4.39 25.46
C ASP A 95 5.68 -4.37 24.05
N CYS A 96 5.29 -5.55 23.59
CA CYS A 96 4.82 -5.80 22.23
C CYS A 96 3.90 -7.02 22.24
N ASP A 97 3.01 -7.07 21.27
CA ASP A 97 2.29 -8.27 20.89
C ASP A 97 2.67 -8.61 19.45
N PHE A 98 2.65 -9.87 19.06
CA PHE A 98 2.98 -10.30 17.71
C PHE A 98 1.75 -10.45 16.81
N ASP A 99 0.55 -10.46 17.38
CA ASP A 99 -0.70 -10.43 16.62
C ASP A 99 -0.91 -9.02 16.03
N GLU A 100 -0.86 -8.93 14.70
CA GLU A 100 -0.99 -7.67 13.95
C GLU A 100 -2.40 -7.07 14.04
N THR A 101 -3.40 -7.84 14.47
CA THR A 101 -4.78 -7.36 14.66
C THR A 101 -4.96 -6.58 15.96
N ILE A 102 -4.02 -6.70 16.91
CA ILE A 102 -4.14 -6.08 18.22
C ILE A 102 -3.77 -4.60 18.18
N ILE A 103 -4.78 -3.77 18.45
CA ILE A 103 -4.66 -2.32 18.56
C ILE A 103 -4.45 -1.92 20.02
N ASN A 104 -3.28 -1.38 20.34
CA ASN A 104 -2.98 -0.82 21.65
C ASN A 104 -2.81 0.71 21.64
N ILE A 105 -2.98 1.37 20.49
CA ILE A 105 -3.09 2.83 20.35
C ILE A 105 -4.41 3.19 19.67
N ARG A 106 -5.18 4.08 20.30
CA ARG A 106 -6.38 4.69 19.70
C ARG A 106 -6.31 6.19 19.88
N GLY A 107 -6.45 6.94 18.82
CA GLY A 107 -6.37 8.40 18.90
C GLY A 107 -7.44 9.13 18.13
N VAL A 108 -7.42 10.44 18.32
CA VAL A 108 -8.23 11.41 17.59
C VAL A 108 -7.31 12.43 16.92
N ILE A 109 -7.72 12.88 15.75
CA ILE A 109 -7.08 13.98 15.04
C ILE A 109 -7.43 15.29 15.74
N GLU A 110 -6.44 16.01 16.26
CA GLU A 110 -6.66 17.36 16.83
C GLU A 110 -6.58 18.44 15.74
N ASN A 111 -5.60 18.32 14.84
CA ASN A 111 -5.41 19.17 13.66
C ASN A 111 -4.51 18.46 12.63
N GLU A 112 -4.23 19.10 11.50
CA GLU A 112 -3.48 18.55 10.35
C GLU A 112 -2.10 17.95 10.69
N LYS A 113 -1.49 18.32 11.81
CA LYS A 113 -0.18 17.84 12.22
C LYS A 113 -0.16 17.19 13.59
N LYS A 114 -1.31 17.09 14.27
CA LYS A 114 -1.36 16.66 15.67
C LYS A 114 -2.43 15.62 15.91
N LEU A 115 -1.99 14.52 16.51
CA LEU A 115 -2.84 13.47 17.05
C LEU A 115 -2.77 13.48 18.57
N LYS A 116 -3.90 13.20 19.21
CA LYS A 116 -3.96 12.84 20.62
C LYS A 116 -4.35 11.39 20.75
N VAL A 117 -3.50 10.60 21.38
CA VAL A 117 -3.65 9.15 21.43
C VAL A 117 -3.76 8.65 22.87
N LYS A 118 -4.63 7.66 23.06
CA LYS A 118 -4.64 6.77 24.22
C LYS A 118 -3.84 5.52 23.88
N PHE A 119 -2.99 5.08 24.80
CA PHE A 119 -2.21 3.85 24.62
C PHE A 119 -2.25 2.95 25.85
N ASN A 120 -2.15 1.64 25.60
CA ASN A 120 -2.06 0.60 26.63
C ASN A 120 -0.80 -0.24 26.41
N SER A 121 -0.13 -0.57 27.50
CA SER A 121 1.02 -1.47 27.54
C SER A 121 0.58 -2.93 27.60
N PHE A 122 1.37 -3.81 27.02
CA PHE A 122 1.24 -5.25 27.15
C PHE A 122 1.70 -5.77 28.52
N PHE A 123 2.32 -4.91 29.34
CA PHE A 123 2.61 -5.13 30.76
C PHE A 123 1.51 -4.61 31.70
N ASN A 124 0.25 -4.68 31.26
CA ASN A 124 -0.94 -4.29 32.02
C ASN A 124 -1.08 -2.81 32.37
N ALA A 125 -0.18 -1.91 31.93
CA ALA A 125 -0.42 -0.48 32.11
C ALA A 125 -1.50 0.02 31.16
N LYS A 126 -2.46 0.78 31.67
CA LYS A 126 -3.63 1.23 30.91
C LYS A 126 -3.80 2.74 30.96
N ASN A 127 -4.48 3.26 29.94
CA ASN A 127 -4.96 4.63 29.84
C ASN A 127 -3.86 5.70 29.78
N GLY A 128 -2.71 5.39 29.18
CA GLY A 128 -1.69 6.40 28.91
C GLY A 128 -2.19 7.39 27.86
N LEU A 129 -1.78 8.65 27.95
CA LEU A 129 -2.06 9.68 26.96
C LEU A 129 -0.76 10.20 26.36
N ALA A 130 -0.73 10.31 25.04
CA ALA A 130 0.38 10.90 24.31
C ALA A 130 -0.11 11.83 23.20
N GLU A 131 0.76 12.74 22.78
CA GLU A 131 0.62 13.46 21.53
C GLU A 131 1.62 12.92 20.50
N ILE A 132 1.18 12.98 19.24
CA ILE A 132 2.03 12.72 18.09
C ILE A 132 1.95 13.94 17.19
N ILE A 133 3.09 14.58 16.92
CA ILE A 133 3.18 15.77 16.10
C ILE A 133 4.03 15.48 14.86
N ILE A 134 3.49 15.75 13.67
CA ILE A 134 4.24 15.74 12.41
C ILE A 134 5.15 16.97 12.39
N THR A 135 6.45 16.75 12.37
CA THR A 135 7.46 17.82 12.31
C THR A 135 7.62 18.35 10.89
N GLU A 136 8.27 19.50 10.73
CA GLU A 136 8.61 20.08 9.42
C GLU A 136 9.46 19.13 8.56
N ASN A 137 10.27 18.28 9.20
CA ASN A 137 11.11 17.27 8.54
C ASN A 137 10.35 15.98 8.18
N LYS A 138 9.02 15.96 8.30
CA LYS A 138 8.17 14.76 8.13
C LYS A 138 8.57 13.60 9.06
N GLU A 139 9.02 13.93 10.27
CA GLU A 139 9.23 12.98 11.35
C GLU A 139 8.05 13.02 12.32
N LEU A 140 7.88 12.01 13.15
CA LEU A 140 6.84 12.00 14.17
C LEU A 140 7.46 12.23 15.54
N LYS A 141 7.11 13.34 16.16
CA LYS A 141 7.42 13.60 17.56
C LYS A 141 6.37 12.93 18.43
N TRP A 142 6.79 11.90 19.16
CA TRP A 142 6.00 11.24 20.21
C TRP A 142 6.30 11.88 21.56
N LYS A 143 5.26 12.17 22.35
CA LYS A 143 5.41 12.63 23.73
C LYS A 143 4.27 12.15 24.62
N ILE A 144 4.60 11.49 25.73
CA ILE A 144 3.64 11.11 26.77
C ILE A 144 3.24 12.38 27.53
N ILE A 145 1.93 12.63 27.57
CA ILE A 145 1.30 13.74 28.32
C ILE A 145 0.84 13.26 29.69
N ASP A 146 0.32 12.02 29.77
CA ASP A 146 -0.10 11.38 31.02
C ASP A 146 0.33 9.92 31.00
N SER A 147 1.08 9.50 32.01
CA SER A 147 1.65 8.15 32.07
C SER A 147 0.55 7.12 32.34
N PRO A 148 0.56 5.95 31.67
CA PRO A 148 -0.38 4.88 31.98
C PRO A 148 -0.12 4.38 33.40
N LYS A 149 -1.18 3.95 34.09
CA LYS A 149 -1.03 3.34 35.42
C LYS A 149 -0.56 1.90 35.27
N GLY A 150 0.68 1.61 35.65
CA GLY A 150 1.29 0.27 35.60
C GLY A 150 2.70 0.28 35.00
N GLU A 151 3.22 -0.90 34.68
CA GLU A 151 4.52 -1.08 34.02
C GLU A 151 4.39 -0.90 32.50
N PHE A 152 5.24 -0.06 31.91
CA PHE A 152 5.27 0.20 30.47
C PHE A 152 6.69 0.58 30.07
N TYR A 153 7.00 0.42 28.77
CA TYR A 153 8.35 0.65 28.26
C TYR A 153 8.38 1.59 27.05
N ALA A 154 7.27 2.24 26.72
CA ALA A 154 7.27 3.34 25.74
C ALA A 154 8.12 4.52 26.26
N PRO A 155 8.94 5.16 25.41
CA PRO A 155 9.75 6.32 25.81
C PRO A 155 8.84 7.51 26.18
N SER A 156 9.28 8.34 27.12
CA SER A 156 8.55 9.56 27.52
C SER A 156 8.44 10.56 26.38
N GLU A 157 9.49 10.71 25.58
CA GLU A 157 9.54 11.56 24.39
C GLU A 157 10.56 10.99 23.40
N CYS A 158 10.23 10.97 22.11
CA CYS A 158 11.18 10.61 21.07
C CYS A 158 10.79 11.18 19.70
N ILE A 159 11.75 11.19 18.77
CA ILE A 159 11.50 11.51 17.36
C ILE A 159 11.58 10.20 16.57
N LEU A 160 10.43 9.75 16.11
CA LEU A 160 10.30 8.59 15.25
C LEU A 160 10.56 9.01 13.80
N LYS A 161 11.38 8.22 13.13
CA LYS A 161 11.60 8.32 11.69
C LYS A 161 10.76 7.26 11.00
N PRO A 162 10.36 7.45 9.72
CA PRO A 162 9.74 6.37 8.98
C PRO A 162 10.64 5.15 9.10
N LYS A 163 10.08 3.99 9.47
CA LYS A 163 10.84 2.75 9.51
C LYS A 163 11.05 2.32 8.07
N VAL A 164 12.01 2.97 7.44
CA VAL A 164 12.49 2.63 6.12
C VAL A 164 13.11 1.24 6.25
N LEU A 165 12.42 0.20 5.76
CA LEU A 165 13.10 -1.02 5.38
C LEU A 165 13.97 -0.65 4.16
N LEU A 166 15.20 -0.16 4.43
CA LEU A 166 16.20 0.31 3.46
C LEU A 166 15.66 1.12 2.26
N LYS A 167 15.92 2.43 2.26
CA LYS A 167 15.71 3.30 1.09
C LYS A 167 16.73 2.82 0.07
N VAL A 168 16.31 1.95 -0.84
CA VAL A 168 17.01 1.75 -2.10
C VAL A 168 16.74 3.03 -2.89
N THR A 169 17.71 3.93 -2.93
CA THR A 169 17.67 5.20 -3.67
C THR A 169 17.84 4.97 -5.18
N GLY A 170 17.06 4.05 -5.74
CA GLY A 170 16.98 3.72 -7.16
C GLY A 170 15.52 3.61 -7.58
N ASP A 171 15.27 3.35 -8.87
CA ASP A 171 13.94 2.97 -9.35
C ASP A 171 13.40 1.86 -8.43
N ASN A 172 12.34 2.16 -7.66
CA ASN A 172 11.83 1.33 -6.56
C ASN A 172 11.03 0.12 -7.11
N ARG A 173 11.45 -0.38 -8.27
CA ARG A 173 10.86 -1.42 -9.06
C ARG A 173 11.74 -2.65 -9.02
N VAL A 174 11.10 -3.81 -8.97
CA VAL A 174 11.76 -5.11 -9.09
C VAL A 174 12.21 -5.29 -10.53
N ASN A 175 13.51 -5.48 -10.73
CA ASN A 175 14.05 -5.83 -12.03
C ASN A 175 13.67 -7.26 -12.41
N LEU A 176 13.47 -7.49 -13.71
CA LEU A 176 13.20 -8.83 -14.22
C LEU A 176 14.51 -9.63 -14.41
N PRO A 177 14.49 -10.96 -14.19
CA PRO A 177 13.31 -11.78 -13.88
C PRO A 177 12.83 -11.62 -12.43
N PHE A 178 11.53 -11.75 -12.23
CA PHE A 178 10.92 -11.91 -10.92
C PHE A 178 10.63 -13.40 -10.71
N ASP A 179 11.38 -14.07 -9.82
CA ASP A 179 11.14 -15.47 -9.43
C ASP A 179 10.57 -15.52 -8.01
N PHE A 180 9.32 -16.00 -7.88
CA PHE A 180 8.62 -16.00 -6.59
C PHE A 180 9.21 -17.00 -5.59
N GLU A 181 9.74 -18.15 -6.04
CA GLU A 181 10.42 -19.11 -5.17
C GLU A 181 11.73 -18.52 -4.64
N GLU A 182 12.49 -17.86 -5.52
CA GLU A 182 13.75 -17.21 -5.13
C GLU A 182 13.50 -16.06 -4.15
N LYS A 183 12.46 -15.25 -4.39
CA LYS A 183 12.02 -14.21 -3.45
C LYS A 183 11.79 -14.80 -2.05
N ASN A 184 10.97 -15.85 -1.95
CA ASN A 184 10.61 -16.46 -0.67
C ASN A 184 11.82 -17.10 0.02
N LYS A 185 12.72 -17.73 -0.75
CA LYS A 185 13.98 -18.26 -0.22
C LYS A 185 14.83 -17.15 0.39
N LEU A 186 15.06 -16.06 -0.35
CA LEU A 186 15.88 -14.93 0.10
C LEU A 186 15.27 -14.19 1.30
N ALA A 187 13.94 -14.07 1.36
CA ALA A 187 13.25 -13.48 2.50
C ALA A 187 13.58 -14.21 3.81
N ASN A 188 13.76 -15.54 3.75
CA ASN A 188 14.09 -16.38 4.89
C ASN A 188 15.59 -16.51 5.16
N SER A 189 16.46 -16.39 4.16
CA SER A 189 17.91 -16.65 4.30
C SER A 189 18.80 -15.41 4.26
N GLU A 190 18.48 -14.40 3.45
CA GLU A 190 19.36 -13.27 3.13
C GLU A 190 18.57 -11.94 3.08
N LYS A 191 17.99 -11.54 4.22
CA LYS A 191 17.07 -10.40 4.32
C LYS A 191 17.56 -9.11 3.66
N LYS A 192 18.86 -8.79 3.74
CA LYS A 192 19.43 -7.60 3.10
C LYS A 192 19.31 -7.68 1.58
N LYS A 193 19.72 -8.81 0.99
CA LYS A 193 19.65 -9.06 -0.46
C LYS A 193 18.21 -9.13 -0.95
N TYR A 194 17.31 -9.71 -0.15
CA TYR A 194 15.87 -9.68 -0.41
C TYR A 194 15.35 -8.24 -0.55
N LEU A 195 15.65 -7.36 0.41
CA LEU A 195 15.20 -5.96 0.36
C LEU A 195 15.81 -5.17 -0.81
N GLU A 196 17.02 -5.52 -1.24
CA GLU A 196 17.66 -4.90 -2.41
C GLU A 196 17.06 -5.36 -3.74
N LEU A 197 16.69 -6.64 -3.87
CA LEU A 197 16.17 -7.22 -5.12
C LEU A 197 14.66 -7.08 -5.26
N TYR A 198 13.92 -7.12 -4.16
CA TYR A 198 12.46 -7.13 -4.13
C TYR A 198 11.90 -5.97 -3.29
N PRO A 199 12.17 -4.71 -3.67
CA PRO A 199 11.61 -3.57 -2.97
C PRO A 199 10.07 -3.59 -3.05
N GLN A 200 9.42 -3.53 -1.89
CA GLN A 200 7.98 -3.37 -1.79
C GLN A 200 7.58 -1.90 -1.97
N ILE A 201 6.38 -1.67 -2.49
CA ILE A 201 5.81 -0.33 -2.59
C ILE A 201 5.46 0.19 -1.19
N MET A 202 5.78 1.46 -0.93
CA MET A 202 5.50 2.13 0.34
C MET A 202 4.89 3.53 0.12
N GLY A 203 4.37 4.13 1.19
CA GLY A 203 3.87 5.52 1.21
C GLY A 203 2.64 5.76 0.33
N ASP A 204 2.51 6.97 -0.22
CA ASP A 204 1.38 7.40 -1.06
C ASP A 204 1.10 6.43 -2.22
N LYS A 205 2.16 5.88 -2.82
CA LYS A 205 2.04 4.93 -3.92
C LYS A 205 1.37 3.64 -3.47
N LEU A 206 1.69 3.13 -2.28
CA LEU A 206 1.04 1.93 -1.73
C LEU A 206 -0.45 2.18 -1.53
N PHE A 207 -0.82 3.34 -0.97
CA PHE A 207 -2.22 3.72 -0.78
C PHE A 207 -2.99 3.81 -2.10
N GLN A 208 -2.42 4.47 -3.10
CA GLN A 208 -3.03 4.61 -4.42
C GLN A 208 -3.28 3.24 -5.08
N ILE A 209 -2.29 2.34 -5.04
CA ILE A 209 -2.46 1.01 -5.63
C ILE A 209 -3.43 0.14 -4.84
N LYS A 210 -3.39 0.16 -3.50
CA LYS A 210 -4.38 -0.55 -2.67
C LYS A 210 -5.81 -0.08 -2.97
N LYS A 211 -6.00 1.23 -3.14
CA LYS A 211 -7.29 1.79 -3.54
C LYS A 211 -7.75 1.23 -4.90
N ILE A 212 -6.88 1.27 -5.91
CA ILE A 212 -7.18 0.73 -7.25
C ILE A 212 -7.57 -0.75 -7.17
N ILE A 213 -6.87 -1.56 -6.36
CA ILE A 213 -7.18 -2.98 -6.16
C ILE A 213 -8.56 -3.13 -5.52
N SER A 214 -8.80 -2.47 -4.37
CA SER A 214 -10.06 -2.58 -3.63
C SER A 214 -11.30 -2.05 -4.37
N GLU A 215 -11.13 -1.20 -5.38
CA GLU A 215 -12.22 -0.71 -6.23
C GLU A 215 -12.59 -1.72 -7.34
N ASN A 216 -11.76 -2.74 -7.58
CA ASN A 216 -11.92 -3.73 -8.66
C ASN A 216 -11.96 -5.18 -8.16
N THR A 217 -11.50 -5.46 -6.95
CA THR A 217 -11.49 -6.79 -6.33
C THR A 217 -11.87 -6.71 -4.85
N GLU A 218 -12.18 -7.84 -4.23
CA GLU A 218 -12.39 -7.95 -2.77
C GLU A 218 -11.07 -8.12 -2.00
N ASP A 219 -9.93 -8.07 -2.70
CA ASP A 219 -8.63 -8.37 -2.11
C ASP A 219 -8.11 -7.21 -1.26
N ASN A 220 -7.49 -7.56 -0.15
CA ASN A 220 -6.72 -6.63 0.67
C ASN A 220 -5.26 -7.11 0.72
N PRO A 221 -4.38 -6.61 -0.17
CA PRO A 221 -3.05 -7.16 -0.33
C PRO A 221 -2.12 -6.84 0.85
N ASP A 222 -1.34 -7.83 1.26
CA ASP A 222 -0.33 -7.72 2.31
C ASP A 222 0.98 -7.15 1.76
N GLU A 223 1.37 -7.61 0.57
CA GLU A 223 2.58 -7.17 -0.13
C GLU A 223 2.24 -6.69 -1.54
N ILE A 224 2.90 -5.63 -1.99
CA ILE A 224 2.81 -5.16 -3.38
C ILE A 224 4.20 -4.83 -3.91
N TYR A 225 4.52 -5.35 -5.08
CA TYR A 225 5.76 -5.13 -5.81
C TYR A 225 5.45 -4.45 -7.13
N GLN A 226 6.18 -3.38 -7.46
CA GLN A 226 6.14 -2.83 -8.81
C GLN A 226 7.23 -3.49 -9.66
N ILE A 227 6.88 -3.93 -10.86
CA ILE A 227 7.84 -4.53 -11.79
C ILE A 227 8.42 -3.45 -12.71
N ASN A 228 9.72 -3.52 -12.98
CA ASN A 228 10.33 -2.82 -14.10
C ASN A 228 9.98 -3.56 -15.39
N ASN A 229 8.90 -3.13 -16.05
CA ASN A 229 8.41 -3.73 -17.29
C ASN A 229 9.10 -3.17 -18.56
N GLY A 230 10.20 -2.43 -18.42
CA GLY A 230 10.88 -1.82 -19.56
C GLY A 230 10.27 -0.49 -20.02
N ASN A 231 9.63 0.26 -19.10
CA ASN A 231 8.98 1.55 -19.37
C ASN A 231 7.87 1.48 -20.42
N LEU A 232 7.03 0.44 -20.34
CA LEU A 232 5.82 0.37 -21.15
C LEU A 232 4.85 1.50 -20.80
N GLY A 233 3.86 1.74 -21.66
CA GLY A 233 2.85 2.78 -21.48
C GLY A 233 1.82 2.50 -20.36
N PHE A 234 2.17 1.64 -19.41
CA PHE A 234 1.40 1.23 -18.24
C PHE A 234 2.37 0.72 -17.15
N ASP A 235 1.93 0.72 -15.90
CA ASP A 235 2.67 0.14 -14.78
C ASP A 235 2.22 -1.32 -14.54
N SER A 236 3.13 -2.17 -14.09
CA SER A 236 2.84 -3.57 -13.72
C SER A 236 3.12 -3.81 -12.24
N PHE A 237 2.18 -4.46 -11.55
CA PHE A 237 2.25 -4.74 -10.12
C PHE A 237 1.93 -6.20 -9.82
N ILE A 238 2.69 -6.82 -8.92
CA ILE A 238 2.29 -8.07 -8.27
C ILE A 238 1.79 -7.71 -6.88
N TYR A 239 0.62 -8.20 -6.51
CA TYR A 239 0.19 -8.18 -5.12
C TYR A 239 0.01 -9.59 -4.57
N CYS A 240 0.28 -9.74 -3.29
CA CYS A 240 0.12 -10.99 -2.55
C CYS A 240 -0.93 -10.83 -1.46
N THR A 241 -1.75 -11.85 -1.28
CA THR A 241 -2.64 -12.02 -0.13
C THR A 241 -2.24 -13.30 0.60
N TYR A 242 -2.12 -13.25 1.91
CA TYR A 242 -1.78 -14.40 2.76
C TYR A 242 -2.91 -14.67 3.75
N GLY A 243 -3.13 -15.94 4.10
CA GLY A 243 -4.21 -16.34 5.01
C GLY A 243 -4.47 -17.84 4.98
N ASP A 244 -5.75 -18.24 4.99
CA ASP A 244 -6.13 -19.65 4.82
C ASP A 244 -5.68 -20.21 3.45
N SER A 245 -5.61 -19.33 2.46
CA SER A 245 -4.93 -19.59 1.19
C SER A 245 -4.05 -18.40 0.83
N ASP A 246 -2.89 -18.70 0.26
CA ASP A 246 -2.01 -17.67 -0.28
C ASP A 246 -2.31 -17.49 -1.77
N SER A 247 -2.38 -16.24 -2.23
CA SER A 247 -2.58 -15.93 -3.64
C SER A 247 -1.68 -14.81 -4.11
N GLN A 248 -1.30 -14.87 -5.39
CA GLN A 248 -0.50 -13.84 -6.05
C GLN A 248 -1.12 -13.49 -7.39
N THR A 249 -1.31 -12.20 -7.62
CA THR A 249 -1.96 -11.68 -8.82
C THR A 249 -1.10 -10.59 -9.43
N LEU A 250 -0.92 -10.66 -10.75
CA LEU A 250 -0.35 -9.58 -11.55
C LEU A 250 -1.47 -8.68 -12.06
N ILE A 251 -1.26 -7.38 -11.97
CA ILE A 251 -2.13 -6.37 -12.58
C ILE A 251 -1.31 -5.40 -13.43
N ASN A 252 -1.89 -4.99 -14.55
CA ASN A 252 -1.40 -3.88 -15.35
C ASN A 252 -2.32 -2.68 -15.15
N VAL A 253 -1.75 -1.51 -14.86
CA VAL A 253 -2.48 -0.30 -14.51
C VAL A 253 -2.10 0.83 -15.47
N LYS A 254 -3.12 1.47 -16.04
CA LYS A 254 -2.95 2.66 -16.89
C LYS A 254 -4.00 3.69 -16.52
N ASN A 255 -3.59 4.94 -16.32
CA ASN A 255 -4.48 6.04 -15.93
C ASN A 255 -5.34 5.70 -14.70
N ASN A 256 -4.72 5.13 -13.66
CA ASN A 256 -5.35 4.68 -12.41
C ASN A 256 -6.46 3.64 -12.59
N LYS A 257 -6.44 2.86 -13.68
CA LYS A 257 -7.38 1.75 -13.91
C LYS A 257 -6.63 0.46 -14.21
N ILE A 258 -7.12 -0.64 -13.66
CA ILE A 258 -6.66 -1.98 -14.05
C ILE A 258 -7.10 -2.22 -15.49
N ILE A 259 -6.14 -2.50 -16.38
CA ILE A 259 -6.38 -2.80 -17.79
C ILE A 259 -6.20 -4.29 -18.11
N ALA A 260 -5.53 -5.04 -17.23
CA ALA A 260 -5.46 -6.49 -17.25
C ALA A 260 -5.08 -7.01 -15.84
N ASN A 261 -5.53 -8.22 -15.52
CA ASN A 261 -5.10 -8.96 -14.35
C ASN A 261 -4.92 -10.44 -14.69
N GLU A 262 -4.06 -11.14 -13.94
CA GLU A 262 -3.87 -12.59 -14.08
C GLU A 262 -3.44 -13.20 -12.75
N ALA A 263 -4.05 -14.33 -12.39
CA ALA A 263 -3.66 -15.09 -11.21
C ALA A 263 -2.37 -15.87 -11.52
N LEU A 264 -1.32 -15.67 -10.73
CA LEU A 264 0.00 -16.22 -10.99
C LEU A 264 0.41 -17.34 -10.03
N GLY A 265 -0.03 -17.24 -8.77
CA GLY A 265 0.36 -18.14 -7.71
C GLY A 265 -0.80 -18.42 -6.76
N TYR A 266 -0.82 -19.62 -6.22
CA TYR A 266 -1.85 -20.09 -5.32
C TYR A 266 -1.32 -21.23 -4.46
N ALA A 267 -1.52 -21.15 -3.14
CA ALA A 267 -1.11 -22.19 -2.22
C ALA A 267 -2.19 -22.41 -1.16
N MET A 268 -2.44 -23.68 -0.83
CA MET A 268 -3.25 -24.07 0.33
C MET A 268 -2.52 -25.17 1.11
N PRO A 269 -2.53 -25.12 2.44
CA PRO A 269 -1.85 -26.12 3.27
C PRO A 269 -2.30 -27.58 3.03
N GLU A 270 -3.56 -27.79 2.66
CA GLU A 270 -4.13 -29.11 2.39
C GLU A 270 -3.78 -29.69 1.01
N ASN A 271 -3.29 -28.85 0.08
CA ASN A 271 -2.97 -29.30 -1.26
C ASN A 271 -1.64 -30.05 -1.30
N LYS A 272 -1.53 -31.02 -2.21
CA LYS A 272 -0.25 -31.73 -2.45
C LYS A 272 0.75 -30.89 -3.22
N THR A 273 0.25 -29.91 -3.97
CA THR A 273 1.04 -29.01 -4.79
C THR A 273 0.63 -27.56 -4.54
N TYR A 274 1.49 -26.64 -4.94
CA TYR A 274 1.24 -25.20 -4.96
C TYR A 274 1.71 -24.60 -6.28
N GLN A 275 1.13 -23.46 -6.63
CA GLN A 275 1.49 -22.72 -7.81
C GLN A 275 2.50 -21.62 -7.47
N SER A 276 3.54 -21.52 -8.30
CA SER A 276 4.54 -20.47 -8.22
C SER A 276 4.89 -20.00 -9.63
N PHE A 277 5.58 -18.87 -9.78
CA PHE A 277 5.77 -18.26 -11.09
C PHE A 277 7.13 -17.58 -11.25
N VAL A 278 7.49 -17.39 -12.52
CA VAL A 278 8.61 -16.54 -12.95
C VAL A 278 8.12 -15.60 -14.03
N ILE A 279 8.31 -14.30 -13.84
CA ILE A 279 8.16 -13.30 -14.90
C ILE A 279 9.56 -13.06 -15.46
N ASN A 280 9.77 -13.38 -16.74
CA ASN A 280 11.05 -13.30 -17.40
C ASN A 280 11.33 -11.88 -17.94
N LYS A 281 12.58 -11.64 -18.35
CA LYS A 281 13.01 -10.34 -18.91
C LYS A 281 12.29 -9.93 -20.19
N ASP A 282 11.81 -10.91 -20.96
CA ASP A 282 11.01 -10.72 -22.18
C ASP A 282 9.50 -10.57 -21.88
N LEU A 283 9.14 -10.44 -20.60
CA LEU A 283 7.77 -10.32 -20.11
C LEU A 283 6.89 -11.56 -20.36
N THR A 284 7.51 -12.70 -20.69
CA THR A 284 6.83 -13.99 -20.57
C THR A 284 6.66 -14.35 -19.10
N ILE A 285 5.55 -14.97 -18.77
CA ILE A 285 5.23 -15.48 -17.43
C ILE A 285 5.15 -16.98 -17.52
N ASN A 286 5.94 -17.69 -16.73
CA ASN A 286 5.81 -19.13 -16.57
C ASN A 286 5.19 -19.41 -15.21
N ILE A 287 4.02 -20.06 -15.20
CA ILE A 287 3.38 -20.57 -13.98
C ILE A 287 3.73 -22.04 -13.86
N TYR A 288 4.08 -22.46 -12.65
CA TYR A 288 4.50 -23.80 -12.32
C TYR A 288 3.61 -24.39 -11.25
N ASP A 289 3.32 -25.68 -11.39
CA ASP A 289 2.78 -26.53 -10.33
C ASP A 289 3.96 -27.25 -9.65
N ILE A 290 4.07 -27.12 -8.33
CA ILE A 290 5.20 -27.62 -7.54
C ILE A 290 4.69 -28.51 -6.42
N ASP A 291 5.19 -29.74 -6.37
CA ASP A 291 4.87 -30.67 -5.28
C ASP A 291 5.59 -30.30 -3.98
N TYR A 292 4.85 -30.22 -2.87
CA TYR A 292 5.40 -29.78 -1.58
C TYR A 292 6.51 -30.70 -1.06
N ASN A 293 6.42 -32.00 -1.32
CA ASN A 293 7.32 -33.01 -0.74
C ASN A 293 8.57 -33.20 -1.61
N SER A 294 8.36 -33.49 -2.89
CA SER A 294 9.42 -33.82 -3.84
C SER A 294 10.07 -32.59 -4.47
N ARG A 295 9.41 -31.43 -4.39
CA ARG A 295 9.82 -30.18 -5.07
C ARG A 295 9.91 -30.33 -6.59
N LEU A 296 9.26 -31.35 -7.16
CA LEU A 296 9.15 -31.51 -8.60
C LEU A 296 8.33 -30.34 -9.16
N LYS A 297 8.93 -29.63 -10.12
CA LYS A 297 8.39 -28.42 -10.75
C LYS A 297 7.93 -28.74 -12.17
N LYS A 298 6.65 -28.52 -12.46
CA LYS A 298 6.06 -28.71 -13.79
C LYS A 298 5.48 -27.40 -14.29
N ILE A 299 5.73 -27.04 -15.56
CA ILE A 299 5.05 -25.88 -16.16
C ILE A 299 3.56 -26.19 -16.26
N LEU A 300 2.74 -25.32 -15.67
CA LEU A 300 1.29 -25.38 -15.71
C LEU A 300 0.76 -24.52 -16.86
N GLU A 301 1.16 -23.25 -16.89
CA GLU A 301 0.69 -22.28 -17.89
C GLU A 301 1.79 -21.30 -18.27
N LYS A 302 1.62 -20.65 -19.42
CA LYS A 302 2.46 -19.56 -19.87
C LYS A 302 1.63 -18.38 -20.34
N TYR A 303 2.07 -17.18 -20.04
CA TYR A 303 1.45 -15.94 -20.49
C TYR A 303 2.51 -15.00 -21.07
N GLN A 304 2.06 -14.01 -21.81
CA GLN A 304 2.86 -12.89 -22.30
C GLN A 304 2.16 -11.58 -21.92
N ILE A 305 2.89 -10.69 -21.26
CA ILE A 305 2.46 -9.29 -21.13
C ILE A 305 2.76 -8.60 -22.44
N LYS A 306 1.74 -8.03 -23.08
CA LYS A 306 1.85 -7.35 -24.37
C LYS A 306 2.09 -5.85 -24.20
N GLN A 307 2.51 -5.21 -25.29
CA GLN A 307 2.78 -3.77 -25.36
C GLN A 307 1.54 -2.90 -25.08
N ASP A 308 0.34 -3.41 -25.34
CA ASP A 308 -0.92 -2.74 -25.04
C ASP A 308 -1.39 -2.91 -23.58
N GLY A 309 -0.67 -3.71 -22.79
CA GLY A 309 -0.99 -4.02 -21.40
C GLY A 309 -1.90 -5.22 -21.20
N SER A 310 -2.36 -5.87 -22.27
CA SER A 310 -3.08 -7.14 -22.15
C SER A 310 -2.13 -8.28 -21.72
N ILE A 311 -2.68 -9.24 -21.00
CA ILE A 311 -2.00 -10.49 -20.62
C ILE A 311 -2.66 -11.60 -21.43
N ALA A 312 -1.88 -12.34 -22.21
CA ALA A 312 -2.41 -13.39 -23.07
C ALA A 312 -1.71 -14.71 -22.83
N LYS A 313 -2.50 -15.78 -22.70
CA LYS A 313 -1.99 -17.14 -22.62
C LYS A 313 -1.25 -17.52 -23.90
N ILE A 314 -0.07 -18.12 -23.76
CA ILE A 314 0.76 -18.61 -24.85
C ILE A 314 1.00 -20.12 -24.70
N LYS A 315 1.36 -20.78 -25.81
CA LYS A 315 1.59 -22.22 -25.86
C LYS A 315 2.99 -22.60 -25.38
#